data_AF-A0A916A8G5-F1
#
_entry.id   AF-A0A916A8G5-F1
#
_cell.length_a   1.000
_cell.length_b   1.000
_cell.length_c   1.000
_cell.angle_alpha   90.00
_cell.angle_beta   90.00
_cell.angle_gamma   90.00
#
_symmetry.space_group_name_H-M   'P 1'
#
loop_
_entity.id
_entity.type
_entity.pdbx_description
1 polymer ?
#
loop_
_entity_poly.entity_id
_entity_poly.type
_entity_poly.pdbx_seq_one_letter_code
_entity_poly.pdbx_strand_id
1 'polypeptide(L)'
;MDSIPYSEVRAHLAETLKKLEVREEPVYISRRGEPAGVLMSVAQYQRLQSKADGPFARWLEWRTQHAKEFEAWKDEPDPWADVRDRTPPRPVTWTDDIADPEEP
;
A
#
# COMPACT_ATOMS: atom_id res chain seq x y z
N MET A 1 -9.88 -19.01 -11.79
CA MET A 1 -9.09 -19.35 -10.60
C MET A 1 -8.95 -20.87 -10.60
N ASP A 2 -7.75 -21.36 -10.91
CA ASP A 2 -7.53 -22.78 -11.18
C ASP A 2 -7.54 -23.62 -9.90
N SER A 3 -8.25 -24.75 -9.93
CA SER A 3 -8.36 -25.70 -8.82
C SER A 3 -7.87 -27.06 -9.28
N ILE A 4 -6.91 -27.65 -8.56
CA ILE A 4 -6.25 -28.91 -8.90
C ILE A 4 -6.51 -29.93 -7.78
N PRO A 5 -6.85 -31.19 -8.09
CA PRO A 5 -6.98 -32.24 -7.09
C PRO A 5 -5.67 -32.52 -6.35
N TYR A 6 -5.75 -32.82 -5.06
CA TYR A 6 -4.60 -33.19 -4.22
C TYR A 6 -3.73 -34.31 -4.83
N SER A 7 -4.34 -35.31 -5.46
CA SER A 7 -3.62 -36.41 -6.10
C SER A 7 -2.72 -35.95 -7.26
N GLU A 8 -3.18 -34.97 -8.03
CA GLU A 8 -2.47 -34.43 -9.18
C GLU A 8 -1.34 -33.51 -8.73
N VAL A 9 -1.58 -32.68 -7.70
CA VAL A 9 -0.53 -31.87 -7.06
C VAL A 9 0.58 -32.76 -6.49
N ARG A 10 0.23 -33.89 -5.86
CA ARG A 10 1.22 -34.82 -5.33
C ARG A 10 2.08 -35.45 -6.45
N ALA A 11 1.48 -35.76 -7.59
CA ALA A 11 2.17 -36.38 -8.71
C ALA A 11 3.07 -35.38 -9.48
N HIS A 12 2.66 -34.11 -9.58
CA HIS A 12 3.29 -33.11 -10.45
C HIS A 12 3.78 -31.86 -9.70
N LEU A 13 4.09 -31.97 -8.40
CA LEU A 13 4.39 -30.82 -7.54
C LEU A 13 5.44 -29.88 -8.13
N ALA A 14 6.54 -30.42 -8.66
CA ALA A 14 7.63 -29.61 -9.23
C ALA A 14 7.18 -28.79 -10.45
N GLU A 15 6.34 -29.37 -11.31
CA GLU A 15 5.78 -28.65 -12.46
C GLU A 15 4.75 -27.62 -12.02
N THR A 16 3.92 -27.93 -11.02
CA THR A 16 2.96 -26.99 -10.45
C THR A 16 3.67 -25.79 -9.85
N LEU A 17 4.80 -25.99 -9.15
CA LEU A 17 5.63 -24.90 -8.61
C LEU A 17 6.24 -24.04 -9.73
N LYS A 18 6.79 -24.64 -10.79
CA LYS A 18 7.30 -23.87 -11.94
C LYS A 18 6.21 -23.03 -12.62
N LYS A 19 5.00 -23.59 -12.77
CA LYS A 19 3.86 -22.87 -13.34
C LYS A 19 3.43 -21.68 -12.47
N LEU A 20 3.50 -21.86 -11.15
CA LEU A 20 3.21 -20.81 -10.16
C LEU A 20 4.20 -19.64 -10.25
N GLU A 21 5.49 -19.92 -10.45
CA GLU A 21 6.52 -18.90 -10.63
C GLU A 21 6.30 -18.06 -11.89
N VAL A 22 5.83 -18.67 -12.98
CA VAL A 22 5.62 -17.98 -14.26
C VAL A 22 4.31 -17.16 -14.27
N ARG A 23 3.23 -17.70 -13.69
CA ARG A 23 1.91 -17.07 -13.75
C ARG A 23 1.62 -16.10 -12.62
N GLU A 24 2.35 -16.16 -11.50
CA GLU A 24 2.07 -15.41 -10.28
C GLU A 24 0.60 -15.52 -9.79
N GLU A 25 -0.13 -16.56 -10.16
CA GLU A 25 -1.53 -16.73 -9.77
C GLU A 25 -1.67 -17.84 -8.71
N PRO A 26 -2.37 -17.60 -7.59
CA PRO A 26 -2.62 -18.64 -6.58
C PRO A 26 -3.45 -19.80 -7.15
N VAL A 27 -3.07 -21.02 -6.80
CA VAL A 27 -3.75 -22.25 -7.23
C VAL A 27 -4.45 -22.91 -6.05
N TYR A 28 -5.72 -23.27 -6.21
CA TYR A 28 -6.44 -24.00 -5.18
C TYR A 28 -6.14 -25.50 -5.26
N ILE A 29 -5.97 -26.11 -4.09
CA ILE A 29 -5.83 -27.55 -3.95
C ILE A 29 -7.16 -28.07 -3.39
N SER A 30 -7.82 -28.93 -4.15
CA SER A 30 -9.06 -29.56 -3.74
C SER A 30 -8.84 -30.97 -3.17
N ARG A 31 -9.64 -31.35 -2.19
CA ARG A 31 -9.72 -32.70 -1.63
C ARG A 31 -11.19 -33.11 -1.56
N ARG A 32 -11.54 -34.21 -2.23
CA ARG A 32 -12.94 -34.70 -2.32
C ARG A 32 -13.93 -33.65 -2.86
N GLY A 33 -13.49 -32.80 -3.78
CA GLY A 33 -14.32 -31.75 -4.37
C GLY A 33 -14.40 -30.45 -3.56
N GLU A 34 -13.85 -30.42 -2.35
CA GLU A 34 -13.82 -29.20 -1.52
C GLU A 34 -12.44 -28.53 -1.56
N PRO A 35 -12.36 -27.19 -1.52
CA PRO A 35 -11.10 -26.47 -1.42
C PRO A 35 -10.45 -26.75 -0.05
N ALA A 36 -9.30 -27.42 -0.07
CA ALA A 36 -8.58 -27.83 1.14
C ALA A 36 -7.36 -26.94 1.43
N GLY A 37 -6.81 -26.26 0.42
CA GLY A 37 -5.67 -25.37 0.59
C GLY A 37 -5.40 -24.52 -0.64
N VAL A 38 -4.42 -23.61 -0.51
CA VAL A 38 -3.96 -22.74 -1.60
C VAL A 38 -2.44 -22.83 -1.70
N LEU A 39 -1.95 -22.98 -2.91
CA LEU A 39 -0.54 -22.85 -3.25
C LEU A 39 -0.30 -21.46 -3.84
N MET A 40 0.68 -20.75 -3.31
CA MET A 40 1.05 -19.39 -3.73
C MET A 40 2.54 -19.16 -3.47
N SER A 41 3.12 -18.14 -4.09
CA SER A 41 4.52 -17.82 -3.83
C SER A 41 4.72 -17.35 -2.38
N VAL A 42 5.94 -17.53 -1.86
CA VAL A 42 6.28 -17.05 -0.51
C VAL A 42 6.07 -15.54 -0.40
N ALA A 43 6.41 -14.78 -1.45
CA ALA A 43 6.20 -13.34 -1.49
C ALA A 43 4.71 -12.97 -1.41
N GLN A 44 3.82 -13.71 -2.08
CA GLN A 44 2.37 -13.50 -1.98
C GLN A 44 1.83 -13.82 -0.60
N TYR A 45 2.26 -14.94 -0.03
CA TYR A 45 1.90 -15.32 1.33
C TYR A 45 2.35 -14.27 2.35
N GLN A 46 3.58 -13.77 2.20
CA GLN A 46 4.09 -12.67 3.03
C GLN A 46 3.26 -11.41 2.86
N ARG A 47 2.83 -11.05 1.63
CA ARG A 47 1.95 -9.89 1.41
C ARG A 47 0.57 -10.05 2.05
N LEU A 48 0.00 -11.25 2.04
CA LEU A 48 -1.28 -11.53 2.69
C LEU A 48 -1.17 -11.52 4.23
N GLN A 49 -0.08 -12.06 4.76
CA GLN A 49 0.22 -12.01 6.19
C GLN A 49 0.59 -10.61 6.66
N SER A 50 1.24 -9.84 5.79
CA SER A 50 1.38 -8.39 5.88
C SER A 50 0.04 -7.77 5.56
N LYS A 51 -0.99 -8.16 6.32
CA LYS A 51 -2.20 -7.36 6.51
C LYS A 51 -1.68 -6.06 7.07
N ALA A 52 -1.35 -5.18 6.13
CA ALA A 52 -0.61 -3.98 6.40
C ALA A 52 -1.51 -3.16 7.29
N ASP A 53 -1.11 -3.03 8.55
CA ASP A 53 -1.07 -1.73 9.20
C ASP A 53 -0.74 -0.73 8.11
N GLY A 54 -1.77 -0.07 7.56
CA GLY A 54 -1.68 0.65 6.29
C GLY A 54 -0.59 1.72 6.32
N PRO A 55 -0.45 2.55 5.27
CA PRO A 55 0.54 3.62 5.26
C PRO A 55 0.53 4.44 6.56
N PHE A 56 -0.65 4.65 7.15
CA PHE A 56 -0.83 5.28 8.46
C PHE A 56 -0.20 4.53 9.65
N ALA A 57 -0.37 3.22 9.75
CA ALA A 57 0.13 2.47 10.90
C ALA A 57 1.63 2.15 10.78
N ARG A 58 2.15 1.97 9.56
CA ARG A 58 3.60 2.05 9.29
C ARG A 58 4.20 3.41 9.67
N TRP A 59 3.51 4.50 9.34
CA TRP A 59 3.92 5.85 9.74
C TRP A 59 3.86 6.04 11.26
N LEU A 60 2.85 5.49 11.93
CA LEU A 60 2.72 5.54 13.38
C LEU A 60 3.86 4.77 14.07
N GLU A 61 4.18 3.56 13.62
CA GLU A 61 5.32 2.78 14.11
C GLU A 61 6.63 3.56 13.97
N TRP A 62 6.88 4.15 12.80
CA TRP A 62 8.03 4.99 12.55
C TRP A 62 8.07 6.19 13.52
N ARG A 63 6.95 6.90 13.71
CA ARG A 63 6.88 8.00 14.68
C ARG A 63 7.17 7.56 16.11
N THR A 64 6.69 6.39 16.52
CA THR A 64 6.99 5.86 17.86
C THR A 64 8.46 5.48 18.02
N GLN A 65 9.09 4.92 16.99
CA GLN A 65 10.52 4.58 17.03
C GLN A 65 11.39 5.85 17.14
N HIS A 66 11.04 6.91 16.41
CA HIS A 66 11.78 8.16 16.38
C HIS A 66 11.26 9.22 17.36
N ALA A 67 10.34 8.87 18.28
CA ALA A 67 9.71 9.83 19.19
C ALA A 67 10.73 10.61 20.03
N LYS A 68 11.83 9.97 20.45
CA LYS A 68 12.91 10.61 21.22
C LYS A 68 13.70 11.63 20.39
N GLU A 69 13.93 11.35 19.11
CA GLU A 69 14.60 12.26 18.18
C GLU A 69 13.72 13.48 17.92
N PHE A 70 12.40 13.28 17.78
CA PHE A 70 11.45 14.39 17.66
C PHE A 70 11.36 15.28 18.89
N GLU A 71 11.44 14.71 20.10
CA GLU A 71 11.50 15.51 21.32
C GLU A 71 12.82 16.30 21.40
N ALA A 72 13.95 15.71 20.99
CA ALA A 72 15.23 16.43 20.94
C ALA A 72 15.23 17.58 19.91
N TRP A 73 14.57 17.40 18.77
CA TRP A 73 14.43 18.43 17.73
C TRP A 73 13.48 19.57 18.07
N LYS A 74 12.58 19.43 19.04
CA LYS A 74 11.72 20.55 19.48
C LYS A 74 12.52 21.71 20.07
N ASP A 75 13.65 21.39 20.69
CA ASP A 75 14.53 22.38 21.31
C ASP A 75 15.50 23.00 20.30
N GLU A 76 15.57 22.46 19.07
CA GLU A 76 16.36 23.04 18.00
C GLU A 76 15.58 24.17 17.28
N PRO A 77 16.26 25.26 16.88
CA PRO A 77 15.63 26.32 16.11
C PRO A 77 15.11 25.76 14.78
N ASP A 78 13.83 26.02 14.47
CA ASP A 78 13.18 25.53 13.26
C ASP A 78 13.98 25.96 12.01
N PRO A 79 14.59 25.01 11.27
CA PRO A 79 15.42 25.33 10.11
C PRO A 79 14.62 25.96 8.97
N TRP A 80 13.29 25.93 9.03
CA TRP A 80 12.38 26.49 8.02
C TRP A 80 11.67 27.77 8.48
N ALA A 81 12.02 28.32 9.64
CA ALA A 81 11.36 29.50 10.23
C ALA A 81 11.30 30.71 9.28
N ASP A 82 12.30 30.83 8.40
CA ASP A 82 12.48 31.96 7.48
C ASP A 82 12.19 31.60 6.01
N VAL A 83 11.74 30.37 5.73
CA VAL A 83 11.43 29.94 4.36
C VAL A 83 10.02 30.37 3.92
N ARG A 84 9.13 30.64 4.89
CA ARG A 84 7.81 31.19 4.58
C ARG A 84 7.90 32.69 4.41
N ASP A 85 7.50 33.17 3.23
CA ASP A 85 7.26 34.59 3.00
C ASP A 85 6.20 35.09 3.99
N ARG A 86 6.59 36.03 4.85
CA ARG A 86 5.71 36.65 5.85
C ARG A 86 5.04 37.91 5.30
N THR A 87 5.32 38.26 4.04
CA THR A 87 4.67 39.36 3.36
C THR A 87 3.16 39.10 3.36
N PRO A 88 2.33 40.09 3.75
CA PRO A 88 0.90 39.96 3.70
C PRO A 88 0.47 39.51 2.30
N PRO A 89 -0.41 38.50 2.17
CA PRO A 89 -0.86 38.06 0.86
C PRO A 89 -1.49 39.25 0.13
N ARG A 90 -1.23 39.36 -1.17
CA ARG A 90 -1.91 40.34 -2.03
C ARG A 90 -3.42 40.19 -1.87
N PRO A 91 -4.20 41.29 -1.83
CA PRO A 91 -5.66 41.19 -1.80
C PRO A 91 -6.13 40.44 -3.05
N VAL A 92 -6.81 39.31 -2.84
CA VAL A 92 -7.43 38.53 -3.91
C VAL A 92 -8.88 39.00 -4.03
N THR A 93 -9.17 39.81 -5.04
CA THR A 93 -10.54 40.15 -5.42
C THR A 93 -11.04 39.10 -6.40
N TRP A 94 -11.97 38.26 -5.95
CA TRP A 94 -12.58 37.18 -6.74
C TRP A 94 -13.54 37.68 -7.84
N THR A 95 -13.58 38.98 -8.13
CA THR A 95 -14.66 39.63 -8.85
C THR A 95 -14.43 39.92 -10.34
N ASP A 96 -13.28 39.59 -10.93
CA ASP A 96 -13.00 39.94 -12.35
C ASP A 96 -12.91 38.76 -13.33
N ASP A 97 -13.04 37.50 -12.88
CA ASP A 97 -12.83 36.33 -13.77
C ASP A 97 -14.03 35.38 -13.91
N ILE A 98 -15.20 35.73 -13.35
CA ILE A 98 -16.45 35.09 -13.75
C ILE A 98 -17.11 36.02 -14.76
N ALA A 99 -16.59 36.00 -15.99
CA ALA A 99 -17.36 36.48 -17.14
C ALA A 99 -18.65 35.66 -17.19
N ASP A 100 -19.75 36.30 -16.81
CA ASP A 100 -21.11 35.79 -16.93
C ASP A 100 -21.41 35.53 -18.42
N PRO A 101 -21.63 34.28 -18.86
CA PRO A 101 -22.06 34.01 -20.21
C PRO A 101 -23.59 34.14 -20.33
N GLU A 102 -24.14 35.32 -20.04
CA GLU A 102 -25.49 35.74 -20.44
C GLU A 102 -25.35 37.19 -20.90
N GLU A 103 -25.65 37.58 -22.13
CA GLU A 103 -26.94 37.55 -22.85
C GLU A 103 -26.65 37.98 -24.31
N PRO A 104 -27.65 38.18 -25.20
CA PRO A 104 -28.77 37.33 -25.63
C PRO A 104 -28.75 37.04 -27.15
#